data_AF-A0A0Q7WJL6-F1
#
_entry.id   AF-A0A0Q7WJL6-F1
#
_cell.length_a   1.000
_cell.length_b   1.000
_cell.length_c   1.000
_cell.angle_alpha   90.00
_cell.angle_beta   90.00
_cell.angle_gamma   90.00
#
_symmetry.space_group_name_H-M   'P 1'
#
loop_
_entity.id
_entity.type
_entity.pdbx_description
1 polymer ?
#
loop_
_entity_poly.entity_id
_entity_poly.type
_entity_poly.pdbx_seq_one_letter_code
_entity_poly.pdbx_strand_id
1 'polypeptide(L)' 'MTAGRMLTTLALVAVMATVAACGRKAGLDTPYEAAVDARKAAEKAKQPLPPEPEKPDTNKPFFLDKLIQ' A
#
# COMPACT_ATOMS: atom_id res chain seq x y z
N MET A 1 -29.94 -25.87 16.53
CA MET A 1 -29.82 -24.40 16.44
C MET A 1 -28.37 -23.92 16.61
N THR A 2 -27.60 -24.46 17.56
CA THR A 2 -26.24 -24.01 17.91
C THR A 2 -25.14 -24.50 16.96
N ALA A 3 -25.23 -25.74 16.47
CA ALA A 3 -24.23 -26.32 15.56
C ALA A 3 -24.18 -25.60 14.20
N GLY A 4 -25.34 -25.24 13.64
CA GLY A 4 -25.42 -24.46 12.40
C GLY A 4 -24.81 -23.07 12.54
N ARG A 5 -25.07 -22.40 13.68
CA ARG A 5 -24.45 -21.10 14.00
C ARG A 5 -22.93 -21.19 14.09
N MET A 6 -22.40 -22.23 14.74
CA MET A 6 -20.95 -22.43 14.85
C MET A 6 -20.27 -22.66 13.49
N LEU A 7 -20.90 -23.45 12.62
CA LEU A 7 -20.39 -23.67 11.25
C LEU A 7 -20.41 -22.38 10.43
N THR A 8 -21.48 -21.58 10.51
CA THR A 8 -21.55 -20.31 9.79
C THR A 8 -20.51 -19.30 10.30
N THR A 9 -20.26 -19.23 11.62
CA THR A 9 -19.23 -18.35 12.16
C THR A 9 -17.83 -18.78 11.72
N LEU A 10 -17.57 -20.09 11.69
CA LEU A 10 -16.26 -20.61 11.26
C LEU A 10 -16.02 -20.32 9.77
N ALA A 11 -17.05 -20.48 8.94
CA ALA A 11 -16.98 -20.17 7.51
C ALA A 11 -16.71 -18.67 7.26
N LEU A 12 -17.37 -17.78 7.98
CA LEU A 12 -17.15 -16.33 7.87
C LEU A 12 -15.72 -15.94 8.27
N VAL A 13 -15.20 -16.51 9.36
CA VAL A 13 -13.81 -16.27 9.80
C VAL A 13 -12.81 -16.78 8.76
N ALA A 14 -13.05 -17.95 8.17
CA ALA A 14 -12.18 -18.49 7.12
C ALA A 14 -12.15 -17.59 5.88
N VAL A 15 -13.31 -17.08 5.43
CA VAL A 15 -13.39 -16.14 4.30
C VAL A 15 -12.60 -14.87 4.60
N MET A 16 -12.78 -14.27 5.78
CA MET A 16 -12.02 -13.05 6.13
C MET A 16 -10.51 -13.29 6.20
N ALA A 17 -10.07 -14.44 6.69
CA ALA A 17 -8.65 -14.80 6.73
C ALA A 17 -8.04 -14.90 5.31
N THR A 18 -8.77 -15.46 4.35
CA THR A 18 -8.30 -15.55 2.95
C THR A 18 -8.20 -14.19 2.26
N VAL A 19 -9.15 -13.27 2.52
CA VAL A 19 -9.12 -11.91 1.96
C VAL A 19 -8.01 -11.07 2.60
N ALA A 20 -7.79 -11.20 3.92
CA ALA A 20 -6.70 -10.53 4.62
C ALA A 20 -5.32 -11.05 4.17
N ALA A 21 -5.19 -12.35 3.88
CA ALA A 21 -3.97 -12.95 3.35
C ALA A 21 -3.71 -12.61 1.87
N CYS A 22 -4.74 -12.24 1.11
CA CYS A 22 -4.60 -11.60 -0.21
C CYS A 22 -4.34 -10.09 -0.12
N GLY A 23 -4.26 -9.52 1.09
CA GLY A 23 -3.83 -8.14 1.32
C GLY A 23 -2.37 -7.93 0.90
N ARG A 24 -2.07 -6.74 0.37
CA ARG A 24 -0.79 -6.37 -0.27
C ARG A 24 0.41 -6.73 0.61
N LYS A 25 1.00 -7.89 0.35
CA LYS A 25 2.22 -8.40 1.01
C LYS A 25 3.51 -7.79 0.47
N ALA A 26 3.39 -6.77 -0.39
CA ALA A 26 4.50 -5.99 -0.90
C ALA A 26 4.56 -4.69 -0.09
N GLY A 27 5.77 -4.24 0.24
CA GLY A 27 5.96 -2.90 0.78
C GLY A 27 5.26 -1.87 -0.12
N LEU A 28 4.69 -0.84 0.49
CA LEU A 28 4.24 0.32 -0.27
C LEU A 28 5.47 0.91 -0.97
N ASP A 29 5.35 1.19 -2.27
CA ASP A 29 6.38 1.93 -3.00
C ASP A 29 6.60 3.26 -2.29
N THR A 30 7.85 3.71 -2.22
CA THR A 30 8.13 5.04 -1.66
C THR A 30 7.42 6.10 -2.51
N PRO A 31 7.07 7.28 -1.94
CA PRO A 31 6.45 8.36 -2.72
C PRO A 31 7.25 8.74 -3.97
N TYR A 32 8.58 8.61 -3.91
CA TYR A 32 9.47 8.81 -5.04
C TYR A 32 9.29 7.73 -6.12
N GLU A 33 9.31 6.44 -5.74
CA GLU A 33 9.14 5.32 -6.68
C GLU A 33 7.76 5.37 -7.36
N ALA A 34 6.71 5.70 -6.60
CA ALA A 34 5.37 5.88 -7.14
C ALA A 34 5.31 7.01 -8.18
N ALA A 35 6.00 8.14 -7.94
CA ALA A 35 6.06 9.25 -8.87
C ALA A 35 6.86 8.92 -10.15
N VAL A 36 7.96 8.17 -10.02
CA VAL A 36 8.76 7.69 -11.16
C VAL A 36 7.92 6.77 -12.06
N ASP A 37 7.19 5.83 -11.46
CA ASP A 37 6.37 4.89 -12.23
C ASP A 37 5.14 5.57 -12.85
N ALA A 38 4.55 6.57 -12.19
CA ALA A 38 3.50 7.40 -12.77
C ALA A 38 3.97 8.15 -14.02
N ARG A 39 5.22 8.66 -14.03
CA ARG A 39 5.80 9.28 -15.23
C ARG A 39 6.02 8.28 -16.36
N LYS A 40 6.59 7.10 -16.07
CA LYS A 40 6.77 6.04 -17.08
C LYS A 40 5.44 5.61 -17.68
N ALA A 41 4.40 5.51 -16.85
CA ALA A 41 3.05 5.18 -17.29
C ALA A 41 2.47 6.27 -18.21
N ALA A 42 2.63 7.55 -17.83
CA ALA A 42 2.19 8.69 -18.64
C ALA A 42 2.93 8.77 -19.98
N GLU A 43 4.24 8.50 -20.00
CA GLU A 43 5.05 8.44 -21.22
C GLU A 43 4.55 7.36 -22.18
N LYS A 44 4.33 6.14 -21.67
CA LYS A 44 3.76 5.03 -22.45
C LYS A 44 2.35 5.34 -22.97
N ALA A 45 1.56 6.04 -22.16
CA ALA A 45 0.19 6.43 -22.50
C ALA A 45 0.10 7.71 -23.35
N LYS A 46 1.23 8.33 -23.72
CA LYS A 46 1.29 9.63 -24.42
C LYS A 46 0.48 10.72 -23.73
N GLN A 47 0.40 10.67 -22.41
CA GLN A 47 -0.22 11.68 -21.56
C GLN A 47 0.80 12.75 -21.18
N PRO A 48 0.36 13.95 -20.77
CA PRO A 48 1.27 14.97 -20.27
C PRO A 48 2.14 14.41 -19.15
N LEU A 49 3.46 14.56 -19.31
CA LEU A 49 4.44 14.03 -18.36
C LEU A 49 4.34 14.81 -17.04
N PRO A 50 4.12 14.11 -15.90
CA PRO A 50 4.27 14.71 -14.59
C PRO A 50 5.68 15.30 -14.39
N PRO A 51 5.84 16.28 -13.49
CA PRO A 51 7.14 16.86 -13.16
C PRO A 51 8.14 15.79 -12.69
N GLU A 52 9.42 16.00 -12.97
CA GLU A 52 10.51 15.11 -12.58
C GLU A 52 10.49 14.92 -11.04
N PRO A 53 10.47 13.67 -10.52
CA PRO A 53 10.45 13.45 -9.08
C PRO A 53 11.81 13.83 -8.50
N GLU A 54 11.82 14.72 -7.51
CA GLU A 54 13.03 15.03 -6.75
C GLU A 54 13.37 13.86 -5.83
N LYS A 55 14.63 13.40 -5.88
CA LYS A 55 15.10 12.35 -4.97
C LYS A 55 15.05 12.86 -3.54
N PRO A 56 14.43 12.11 -2.61
CA PRO A 56 14.41 12.50 -1.21
C PRO A 56 15.84 12.55 -0.65
N ASP A 57 16.14 13.60 0.11
CA ASP A 57 17.42 13.74 0.82
C ASP A 57 17.45 12.79 2.02
N THR A 58 18.34 11.79 1.97
CA THR A 58 18.47 10.73 2.98
C THR A 58 18.85 11.27 4.37
N ASN A 59 19.40 12.48 4.48
CA ASN A 59 19.89 13.03 5.74
C ASN A 59 18.93 14.04 6.39
N LYS A 60 17.71 14.21 5.86
CA LYS A 60 16.77 15.20 6.40
C LYS A 60 15.96 14.60 7.56
N PRO A 61 16.13 15.09 8.80
CA PRO A 61 15.35 14.59 9.93
C PRO A 61 13.87 14.88 9.70
N PHE A 62 13.01 13.90 9.99
CA PHE A 62 11.58 14.07 9.86
C PHE A 62 11.07 14.85 11.08
N PHE A 63 10.26 15.89 10.88
CA PHE A 63 9.78 16.72 11.99
C PHE A 63 9.07 15.90 13.09
N LEU A 64 8.38 14.82 12.68
CA LEU A 64 7.67 13.93 13.59
C LEU A 64 8.59 12.95 14.33
N ASP A 65 9.89 12.84 13.99
CA ASP A 65 10.86 12.06 14.79
C ASP A 65 10.96 12.59 16.22
N LYS A 66 10.69 13.89 16.42
CA LYS A 66 10.64 14.52 17.74
C LYS A 66 9.47 14.03 18.61
N LEU A 67 8.44 13.42 18.02
CA LEU A 67 7.25 12.94 18.73
C LEU A 67 7.30 11.45 19.06
N ILE A 68 8.31 10.73 18.57
CA ILE A 68 8.51 9.28 18.81
C ILE A 68 9.50 9.07 20.00
N GLN A 69 9.99 10.16 20.61
CA GLN A 69 10.79 10.12 21.84
C GLN A 69 9.92 10.21 23.10
#